data_AF-A0A9D0KL97-F1
#
_entry.id   AF-A0A9D0KL97-F1
#
_cell.length_a   1.000
_cell.length_b   1.000
_cell.length_c   1.000
_cell.angle_alpha   90.00
_cell.angle_beta   90.00
_cell.angle_gamma   90.00
#
_symmetry.space_group_name_H-M   'P 1'
#
loop_
_entity.id
_entity.type
_entity.pdbx_description
1 polymer ?
#
loop_
_entity_poly.entity_id
_entity_poly.type
_entity_poly.pdbx_seq_one_letter_code
_entity_poly.pdbx_strand_id
1 'polypeptide(L)'
;MPRLTRTQFVSGVWSVGYGEWWYKETPSGMMGLFKKPFTGGPGMHRRRQIARIIGRHFTLLRKSQRTTLCALAVGLSVSRRLGLASIARGMLSATSVRHRIKRVWRFASNEGICLQAATVGMVNWLTWVSKEPLVVALDWTDLPEERRMLMAAATVCGRAVPLAWTVMHRSRFTPRRRSQNEAEEQLILRLKEAIGDWPWVLVADRGFARADLFAKLQRWGIRYVIRAASNVWVRTKGFSGRLGNVARHAGMARLYRDVRYQKTRQVRVNLVLVHREPAPEPWYLVTNVEGTARRVEKLYRRRMWIEECLRDAKSGMGLGKLWLARVERIERLLIVMAVVMMLAVVVALSWRAEHGGKDPQLSTKRRGGSLSIFRLGMEWIRQHGLPPGIAQVRLPPTPENVL
;
A
#
# COMPACT_ATOMS: atom_id res chain seq x y z
N MET A 1 -61.59 33.80 -30.09
CA MET A 1 -62.65 32.80 -30.38
C MET A 1 -62.11 31.83 -31.43
N PRO A 2 -62.53 30.55 -31.51
CA PRO A 2 -63.15 29.63 -30.52
C PRO A 2 -62.05 28.88 -29.71
N ARG A 3 -62.21 28.21 -28.55
CA ARG A 3 -63.19 27.30 -27.88
C ARG A 3 -62.87 25.79 -28.01
N LEU A 4 -62.61 25.17 -26.84
CA LEU A 4 -63.00 23.80 -26.39
C LEU A 4 -62.30 22.61 -27.10
N THR A 5 -62.19 21.39 -26.52
CA THR A 5 -62.90 20.71 -25.41
C THR A 5 -62.00 19.93 -24.42
N ARG A 6 -62.57 19.56 -23.25
CA ARG A 6 -62.06 18.59 -22.25
C ARG A 6 -62.60 17.17 -22.51
N THR A 7 -61.82 16.15 -22.11
CA THR A 7 -62.26 14.91 -21.40
C THR A 7 -61.01 14.23 -20.83
N GLN A 8 -60.74 14.14 -19.52
CA GLN A 8 -61.32 13.32 -18.42
C GLN A 8 -60.98 11.81 -18.43
N PHE A 9 -60.33 11.39 -17.33
CA PHE A 9 -60.34 10.07 -16.65
C PHE A 9 -59.67 8.86 -17.35
N VAL A 10 -59.14 7.81 -16.66
CA VAL A 10 -59.07 7.53 -15.19
C VAL A 10 -57.75 6.84 -14.75
N SER A 11 -57.71 6.26 -13.53
CA SER A 11 -56.63 5.57 -12.80
C SER A 11 -56.03 4.29 -13.43
N GLY A 12 -54.87 3.84 -12.92
CA GLY A 12 -54.53 2.40 -12.90
C GLY A 12 -53.05 2.07 -12.62
N VAL A 13 -52.75 1.57 -11.41
CA VAL A 13 -51.43 1.02 -11.02
C VAL A 13 -51.23 -0.37 -11.62
N TRP A 14 -50.01 -0.73 -12.06
CA TRP A 14 -49.22 -1.90 -11.60
C TRP A 14 -47.90 -2.04 -12.41
N SER A 15 -46.93 -2.74 -11.83
CA SER A 15 -45.52 -2.77 -12.26
C SER A 15 -45.18 -3.90 -13.24
N VAL A 16 -43.97 -3.80 -13.81
CA VAL A 16 -43.01 -4.86 -14.24
C VAL A 16 -42.53 -4.66 -15.69
N GLY A 17 -41.20 -4.69 -15.90
CA GLY A 17 -40.60 -4.74 -17.23
C GLY A 17 -39.16 -4.19 -17.27
N TYR A 18 -38.16 -5.07 -17.22
CA TYR A 18 -36.78 -4.73 -17.59
C TYR A 18 -36.70 -4.49 -19.10
N GLY A 19 -35.98 -3.45 -19.56
CA GLY A 19 -35.91 -3.11 -20.99
C GLY A 19 -34.84 -2.09 -21.39
N GLU A 20 -33.58 -2.52 -21.34
CA GLU A 20 -32.46 -2.07 -22.21
C GLU A 20 -32.06 -0.57 -22.29
N TRP A 21 -31.03 -0.33 -23.12
CA TRP A 21 -30.44 0.96 -23.52
C TRP A 21 -29.57 1.70 -22.46
N TRP A 22 -28.41 2.31 -22.77
CA TRP A 22 -27.70 2.52 -24.05
C TRP A 22 -26.20 2.19 -23.93
N TYR A 23 -25.64 1.57 -24.97
CA TYR A 23 -24.20 1.63 -25.25
C TYR A 23 -23.87 3.05 -25.75
N LYS A 24 -22.92 3.75 -25.11
CA LYS A 24 -22.32 4.97 -25.69
C LYS A 24 -20.80 4.88 -25.70
N GLU A 25 -20.30 4.77 -26.92
CA GLU A 25 -18.98 5.05 -27.46
C GLU A 25 -17.88 5.45 -26.46
N THR A 26 -16.90 4.55 -26.29
CA THR A 26 -15.59 4.87 -25.73
C THR A 26 -14.77 5.72 -26.72
N PRO A 27 -14.12 6.81 -26.30
CA PRO A 27 -13.18 7.52 -27.16
C PRO A 27 -12.01 6.63 -27.62
N SER A 28 -11.85 6.50 -28.92
CA SER A 28 -10.85 5.67 -29.59
C SER A 28 -9.42 6.15 -29.34
N GLY A 29 -8.84 5.78 -28.20
CA GLY A 29 -7.54 6.33 -27.75
C GLY A 29 -6.60 5.37 -27.02
N MET A 30 -6.88 4.05 -26.96
CA MET A 30 -5.96 3.09 -26.30
C MET A 30 -5.92 1.66 -26.90
N MET A 31 -6.56 1.40 -28.03
CA MET A 31 -6.46 0.10 -28.72
C MET A 31 -5.22 0.03 -29.62
N GLY A 32 -4.05 -0.33 -29.07
CA GLY A 32 -2.83 -0.42 -29.88
C GLY A 32 -1.59 -1.12 -29.31
N LEU A 33 -1.57 -1.54 -28.03
CA LEU A 33 -0.30 -1.96 -27.37
C LEU A 33 -0.01 -3.47 -27.35
N PHE A 34 -0.88 -4.32 -27.90
CA PHE A 34 -0.77 -5.79 -27.82
C PHE A 34 -0.90 -6.54 -29.18
N LYS A 35 -0.46 -5.93 -30.29
CA LYS A 35 -0.34 -6.61 -31.60
C LYS A 35 1.09 -6.56 -32.15
N LYS A 36 1.95 -7.49 -31.68
CA LYS A 36 3.09 -8.08 -32.44
C LYS A 36 3.75 -9.21 -31.62
N PRO A 37 3.88 -10.44 -32.15
CA PRO A 37 4.77 -11.44 -31.56
C PRO A 37 6.22 -11.02 -31.81
N PHE A 38 7.05 -10.98 -30.78
CA PHE A 38 8.45 -10.53 -30.87
C PHE A 38 9.44 -11.66 -30.56
N THR A 39 10.52 -11.69 -31.34
CA THR A 39 11.57 -12.72 -31.35
C THR A 39 12.51 -12.62 -30.14
N GLY A 40 12.14 -13.25 -29.03
CA GLY A 40 13.03 -13.43 -27.89
C GLY A 40 12.37 -14.18 -26.74
N GLY A 41 13.06 -15.19 -26.20
CA GLY A 41 12.49 -16.09 -25.18
C GLY A 41 11.93 -15.35 -23.95
N PRO A 42 10.84 -15.86 -23.31
CA PRO A 42 10.07 -15.14 -22.29
C PRO A 42 10.89 -14.57 -21.12
N GLY A 43 11.97 -15.26 -20.75
CA GLY A 43 12.88 -14.82 -19.69
C GLY A 43 13.70 -13.57 -20.05
N MET A 44 14.11 -13.41 -21.31
CA MET A 44 14.89 -12.24 -21.74
C MET A 44 14.03 -10.98 -21.76
N HIS A 45 12.77 -11.07 -22.21
CA HIS A 45 11.82 -9.97 -22.16
C HIS A 45 11.58 -9.48 -20.72
N ARG A 46 11.29 -10.41 -19.80
CA ARG A 46 11.09 -10.13 -18.36
C ARG A 46 12.25 -9.33 -17.75
N ARG A 47 13.50 -9.75 -18.01
CA ARG A 47 14.70 -9.06 -17.51
C ARG A 47 14.84 -7.64 -18.09
N ARG A 48 14.59 -7.46 -19.39
CA ARG A 48 14.66 -6.13 -20.05
C ARG A 48 13.64 -5.15 -19.47
N GLN A 49 12.41 -5.59 -19.20
CA GLN A 49 11.38 -4.72 -18.62
C GLN A 49 11.66 -4.35 -17.16
N ILE A 50 12.05 -5.31 -16.31
CA ILE A 50 12.45 -5.03 -14.91
C ILE A 50 13.65 -4.07 -14.88
N ALA A 51 14.63 -4.25 -15.77
CA ALA A 51 15.77 -3.35 -15.88
C ALA A 51 15.35 -1.91 -16.26
N ARG A 52 14.36 -1.74 -17.15
CA ARG A 52 13.82 -0.44 -17.54
C ARG A 52 13.10 0.27 -16.37
N ILE A 53 12.27 -0.45 -15.63
CA ILE A 53 11.58 0.08 -14.42
C ILE A 53 12.62 0.50 -13.37
N ILE A 54 13.55 -0.38 -13.02
CA ILE A 54 14.58 -0.09 -12.01
C ILE A 54 15.49 1.07 -12.47
N GLY A 55 15.86 1.10 -13.76
CA GLY A 55 16.64 2.17 -14.37
C GLY A 55 15.97 3.53 -14.28
N ARG A 56 14.64 3.59 -14.47
CA ARG A 56 13.84 4.81 -14.44
C ARG A 56 13.61 5.35 -13.03
N HIS A 57 13.30 4.50 -12.06
CA HIS A 57 12.83 4.96 -10.73
C HIS A 57 13.93 4.95 -9.66
N PHE A 58 14.87 4.00 -9.69
CA PHE A 58 15.93 3.87 -8.69
C PHE A 58 17.21 4.59 -9.14
N THR A 59 17.06 5.83 -9.61
CA THR A 59 18.14 6.67 -10.17
C THR A 59 19.30 6.86 -9.20
N LEU A 60 19.00 6.97 -7.89
CA LEU A 60 19.96 7.13 -6.79
C LEU A 60 20.78 5.86 -6.45
N LEU A 61 20.43 4.68 -6.97
CA LEU A 61 21.25 3.47 -6.82
C LEU A 61 22.32 3.39 -7.92
N ARG A 62 23.55 2.98 -7.59
CA ARG A 62 24.64 2.80 -8.58
C ARG A 62 24.24 1.81 -9.68
N LYS A 63 24.76 1.96 -10.91
CA LYS A 63 24.48 1.08 -12.08
C LYS A 63 24.65 -0.41 -11.75
N SER A 64 25.68 -0.77 -10.99
CA SER A 64 25.94 -2.14 -10.50
C SER A 64 24.89 -2.63 -9.48
N GLN A 65 24.42 -1.77 -8.58
CA GLN A 65 23.35 -2.06 -7.62
C GLN A 65 22.01 -2.26 -8.35
N ARG A 66 21.63 -1.36 -9.27
CA ARG A 66 20.44 -1.51 -10.14
C ARG A 66 20.46 -2.82 -10.93
N THR A 67 21.61 -3.15 -11.53
CA THR A 67 21.79 -4.40 -12.30
C THR A 67 21.60 -5.64 -11.42
N THR A 68 22.12 -5.60 -10.20
CA THR A 68 21.97 -6.69 -9.23
C THR A 68 20.53 -6.79 -8.71
N LEU A 69 19.89 -5.67 -8.36
CA LEU A 69 18.48 -5.60 -7.97
C LEU A 69 17.55 -6.15 -9.06
N CYS A 70 17.82 -5.86 -10.34
CA CYS A 70 17.08 -6.45 -11.46
C CYS A 70 17.20 -7.98 -11.50
N ALA A 71 18.42 -8.52 -11.42
CA ALA A 71 18.62 -9.97 -11.39
C ALA A 71 17.94 -10.64 -10.18
N LEU A 72 17.94 -9.97 -9.03
CA LEU A 72 17.26 -10.41 -7.81
C LEU A 72 15.74 -10.38 -7.93
N ALA A 73 15.18 -9.30 -8.48
CA ALA A 73 13.74 -9.15 -8.69
C ALA A 73 13.21 -10.18 -9.70
N VAL A 74 13.94 -10.45 -10.78
CA VAL A 74 13.66 -11.58 -11.69
C VAL A 74 13.65 -12.89 -10.89
N GLY A 75 14.70 -13.16 -10.10
CA GLY A 75 14.84 -14.40 -9.34
C GLY A 75 13.75 -14.61 -8.28
N LEU A 76 13.33 -13.54 -7.60
CA LEU A 76 12.25 -13.58 -6.62
C LEU A 76 10.86 -13.67 -7.28
N SER A 77 10.66 -13.04 -8.44
CA SER A 77 9.42 -13.19 -9.22
C SER A 77 9.20 -14.63 -9.70
N VAL A 78 10.28 -15.35 -10.03
CA VAL A 78 10.23 -16.76 -10.44
C VAL A 78 10.11 -17.70 -9.24
N SER A 79 10.97 -17.55 -8.23
CA SER A 79 11.02 -18.46 -7.07
C SER A 79 9.92 -18.22 -6.03
N ARG A 80 9.25 -17.06 -6.07
CA ARG A 80 8.18 -16.58 -5.18
C ARG A 80 8.53 -16.49 -3.69
N ARG A 81 9.68 -17.00 -3.24
CA ARG A 81 10.08 -17.07 -1.82
C ARG A 81 11.40 -16.34 -1.56
N LEU A 82 11.41 -15.49 -0.54
CA LEU A 82 12.60 -14.84 -0.02
C LEU A 82 13.57 -15.86 0.58
N GLY A 83 14.86 -15.66 0.31
CA GLY A 83 15.95 -16.51 0.78
C GLY A 83 17.05 -16.60 -0.27
N LEU A 84 18.32 -16.67 0.19
CA LEU A 84 19.48 -16.57 -0.68
C LEU A 84 19.48 -17.63 -1.80
N ALA A 85 19.26 -18.90 -1.44
CA ALA A 85 19.18 -20.02 -2.39
C ALA A 85 17.92 -19.98 -3.26
N SER A 86 16.79 -19.52 -2.71
CA SER A 86 15.51 -19.42 -3.43
C SER A 86 15.61 -18.42 -4.59
N ILE A 87 15.99 -17.17 -4.28
CA ILE A 87 16.16 -16.10 -5.26
C ILE A 87 17.23 -16.50 -6.28
N ALA A 88 18.35 -17.08 -5.83
CA ALA A 88 19.43 -17.53 -6.70
C ALA A 88 19.00 -18.61 -7.70
N ARG A 89 18.17 -19.59 -7.29
CA ARG A 89 17.64 -20.62 -8.21
C ARG A 89 16.76 -20.01 -9.29
N GLY A 90 15.88 -19.06 -8.94
CA GLY A 90 15.03 -18.36 -9.91
C GLY A 90 15.75 -17.37 -10.86
N MET A 91 17.02 -17.03 -10.62
CA MET A 91 17.76 -16.11 -11.49
C MET A 91 18.02 -16.71 -12.88
N LEU A 92 17.65 -15.96 -13.92
CA LEU A 92 17.97 -16.25 -15.32
C LEU A 92 19.44 -15.89 -15.62
N SER A 93 20.35 -16.86 -15.48
CA SER A 93 21.77 -16.71 -15.79
C SER A 93 22.47 -18.06 -15.94
N ALA A 94 23.37 -18.17 -16.92
CA ALA A 94 24.24 -19.33 -17.13
C ALA A 94 25.28 -19.58 -15.99
N THR A 95 25.47 -18.61 -15.08
CA THR A 95 26.38 -18.81 -13.93
C THR A 95 25.82 -19.83 -12.94
N SER A 96 26.69 -20.68 -12.36
CA SER A 96 26.27 -21.74 -11.43
C SER A 96 25.52 -21.20 -10.20
N VAL A 97 24.61 -22.01 -9.63
CA VAL A 97 23.76 -21.61 -8.50
C VAL A 97 24.58 -21.06 -7.32
N ARG A 98 25.77 -21.63 -7.04
CA ARG A 98 26.71 -21.13 -6.01
C ARG A 98 27.13 -19.67 -6.24
N HIS A 99 27.43 -19.28 -7.49
CA HIS A 99 27.73 -17.90 -7.85
C HIS A 99 26.52 -16.97 -7.73
N ARG A 100 25.33 -17.48 -8.07
CA ARG A 100 24.07 -16.73 -7.92
C ARG A 100 23.73 -16.51 -6.44
N ILE A 101 23.94 -17.50 -5.57
CA ILE A 101 23.83 -17.35 -4.09
C ILE A 101 24.81 -16.29 -3.57
N LYS A 102 26.09 -16.36 -3.96
CA LYS A 102 27.10 -15.34 -3.63
C LYS A 102 26.64 -13.93 -4.07
N ARG A 103 25.98 -13.79 -5.23
CA ARG A 103 25.41 -12.51 -5.69
C ARG A 103 24.28 -12.00 -4.77
N VAL A 104 23.34 -12.85 -4.33
CA VAL A 104 22.30 -12.45 -3.36
C VAL A 104 22.93 -12.01 -2.03
N TRP A 105 23.87 -12.81 -1.51
CA TRP A 105 24.55 -12.52 -0.25
C TRP A 105 25.35 -11.22 -0.29
N ARG A 106 26.07 -10.96 -1.40
CA ARG A 106 26.80 -9.70 -1.63
C ARG A 106 25.86 -8.51 -1.66
N PHE A 107 24.70 -8.61 -2.31
CA PHE A 107 23.69 -7.54 -2.29
C PHE A 107 23.17 -7.28 -0.88
N ALA A 108 22.76 -8.32 -0.15
CA ALA A 108 22.29 -8.18 1.23
C ALA A 108 23.36 -7.61 2.18
N SER A 109 24.64 -7.84 1.89
CA SER A 109 25.78 -7.37 2.70
C SER A 109 26.41 -6.07 2.20
N ASN A 110 25.91 -5.46 1.11
CA ASN A 110 26.51 -4.25 0.53
C ASN A 110 26.05 -3.00 1.29
N GLU A 111 26.92 -2.46 2.14
CA GLU A 111 26.62 -1.29 2.97
C GLU A 111 26.40 -0.01 2.16
N GLY A 112 26.96 0.08 0.95
CA GLY A 112 26.69 1.16 0.01
C GLY A 112 25.28 1.15 -0.61
N ILE A 113 24.43 0.15 -0.31
CA ILE A 113 23.00 0.20 -0.66
C ILE A 113 22.26 1.03 0.38
N CYS A 114 22.01 2.29 0.03
CA CYS A 114 21.27 3.23 0.85
C CYS A 114 19.76 2.91 0.83
N LEU A 115 19.17 2.71 2.02
CA LEU A 115 17.72 2.48 2.16
C LEU A 115 16.89 3.72 1.80
N GLN A 116 17.43 4.93 1.98
CA GLN A 116 16.75 6.16 1.56
C GLN A 116 16.66 6.24 0.03
N ALA A 117 17.75 5.97 -0.68
CA ALA A 117 17.76 5.87 -2.15
C ALA A 117 16.77 4.80 -2.68
N ALA A 118 16.60 3.69 -1.95
CA ALA A 118 15.58 2.69 -2.28
C ALA A 118 14.15 3.16 -1.99
N THR A 119 13.94 3.90 -0.90
CA THR A 119 12.63 4.49 -0.55
C THR A 119 12.19 5.50 -1.59
N VAL A 120 13.07 6.44 -1.98
CA VAL A 120 12.86 7.38 -3.09
C VAL A 120 12.54 6.62 -4.39
N GLY A 121 13.22 5.51 -4.67
CA GLY A 121 12.93 4.67 -5.85
C GLY A 121 11.53 4.05 -5.84
N MET A 122 11.04 3.59 -4.69
CA MET A 122 9.67 3.08 -4.54
C MET A 122 8.63 4.20 -4.69
N VAL A 123 8.88 5.37 -4.07
CA VAL A 123 8.00 6.55 -4.19
C VAL A 123 7.92 7.04 -5.63
N ASN A 124 9.06 7.25 -6.30
CA ASN A 124 9.13 7.68 -7.70
C ASN A 124 8.44 6.73 -8.67
N TRP A 125 8.41 5.43 -8.36
CA TRP A 125 7.65 4.48 -9.15
C TRP A 125 6.14 4.59 -8.83
N LEU A 126 5.77 4.87 -7.59
CA LEU A 126 4.36 4.97 -7.20
C LEU A 126 3.69 6.24 -7.73
N THR A 127 4.32 7.41 -7.59
CA THR A 127 3.84 8.71 -8.09
C THR A 127 3.99 8.86 -9.61
N TRP A 128 4.77 7.96 -10.22
CA TRP A 128 4.65 7.68 -11.65
C TRP A 128 3.35 6.92 -11.92
N VAL A 129 3.17 5.73 -11.35
CA VAL A 129 2.06 4.84 -11.71
C VAL A 129 0.69 5.39 -11.30
N SER A 130 0.57 6.12 -10.20
CA SER A 130 -0.66 6.81 -9.77
C SER A 130 -0.44 8.31 -9.59
N LYS A 131 -1.46 9.12 -9.91
CA LYS A 131 -1.47 10.57 -9.72
C LYS A 131 -2.26 11.02 -8.48
N GLU A 132 -2.68 10.08 -7.64
CA GLU A 132 -3.48 10.35 -6.46
C GLU A 132 -2.64 10.77 -5.24
N PRO A 133 -3.24 11.49 -4.27
CA PRO A 133 -2.67 11.64 -2.93
C PRO A 133 -2.40 10.28 -2.28
N LEU A 134 -1.20 10.11 -1.71
CA LEU A 134 -0.81 8.85 -1.10
C LEU A 134 -1.43 8.70 0.30
N VAL A 135 -2.03 7.55 0.58
CA VAL A 135 -2.36 7.17 1.95
C VAL A 135 -1.39 6.08 2.37
N VAL A 136 -0.46 6.44 3.26
CA VAL A 136 0.66 5.60 3.70
C VAL A 136 0.29 5.01 5.06
N ALA A 137 0.03 3.72 5.07
CA ALA A 137 -0.22 2.97 6.30
C ALA A 137 1.11 2.66 6.99
N LEU A 138 1.11 2.69 8.33
CA LEU A 138 2.25 2.36 9.18
C LEU A 138 1.85 1.29 10.19
N ASP A 139 2.61 0.20 10.27
CA ASP A 139 2.30 -0.93 11.14
C ASP A 139 3.54 -1.73 11.57
N TRP A 140 3.49 -2.30 12.76
CA TRP A 140 4.53 -3.17 13.32
C TRP A 140 4.19 -4.64 13.07
N THR A 141 5.19 -5.46 12.76
CA THR A 141 5.00 -6.90 12.63
C THR A 141 6.19 -7.68 13.19
N ASP A 142 5.92 -8.79 13.84
CA ASP A 142 6.98 -9.67 14.34
C ASP A 142 7.65 -10.48 13.23
N LEU A 143 8.95 -10.73 13.40
CA LEU A 143 9.78 -11.58 12.57
C LEU A 143 10.47 -12.63 13.47
N PRO A 144 10.98 -13.75 12.91
CA PRO A 144 11.76 -14.73 13.66
C PRO A 144 12.99 -14.11 14.36
N GLU A 145 13.54 -14.81 15.35
CA GLU A 145 14.75 -14.44 16.12
C GLU A 145 14.59 -13.19 17.02
N GLU A 146 13.46 -13.08 17.73
CA GLU A 146 13.10 -11.92 18.57
C GLU A 146 13.27 -10.58 17.85
N ARG A 147 12.76 -10.50 16.61
CA ARG A 147 12.81 -9.30 15.78
C ARG A 147 11.41 -8.76 15.50
N ARG A 148 11.37 -7.46 15.24
CA ARG A 148 10.18 -6.76 14.76
C ARG A 148 10.56 -5.85 13.60
N MET A 149 9.63 -5.70 12.67
CA MET A 149 9.74 -4.81 11.52
C MET A 149 8.63 -3.77 11.59
N LEU A 150 9.00 -2.50 11.51
CA LEU A 150 8.08 -1.43 11.18
C LEU A 150 8.02 -1.33 9.66
N MET A 151 6.83 -1.39 9.09
CA MET A 151 6.62 -1.20 7.66
C MET A 151 5.73 0.01 7.42
N ALA A 152 6.13 0.84 6.45
CA ALA A 152 5.29 1.84 5.83
C ALA A 152 4.92 1.40 4.41
N ALA A 153 3.63 1.30 4.13
CA ALA A 153 3.12 0.83 2.85
C ALA A 153 2.05 1.78 2.31
N ALA A 154 2.19 2.21 1.05
CA ALA A 154 1.20 3.07 0.42
C ALA A 154 0.05 2.24 -0.15
N THR A 155 -1.16 2.74 0.05
CA THR A 155 -2.42 2.07 -0.29
C THR A 155 -2.86 2.44 -1.71
N VAL A 156 -3.07 1.42 -2.54
CA VAL A 156 -3.30 1.51 -3.99
C VAL A 156 -4.41 0.52 -4.37
N CYS A 157 -5.56 1.02 -4.83
CA CYS A 157 -6.62 0.21 -5.46
C CYS A 157 -6.95 -1.11 -4.72
N GLY A 158 -7.13 -1.08 -3.40
CA GLY A 158 -7.49 -2.26 -2.60
C GLY A 158 -6.33 -3.10 -2.06
N ARG A 159 -5.05 -2.71 -2.24
CA ARG A 159 -3.88 -3.31 -1.58
C ARG A 159 -2.91 -2.25 -1.06
N ALA A 160 -1.89 -2.66 -0.31
CA ALA A 160 -0.75 -1.80 0.00
C ALA A 160 0.55 -2.32 -0.63
N VAL A 161 1.44 -1.40 -0.99
CA VAL A 161 2.79 -1.67 -1.52
C VAL A 161 3.83 -1.09 -0.55
N PRO A 162 4.84 -1.86 -0.09
CA PRO A 162 5.85 -1.35 0.83
C PRO A 162 6.65 -0.20 0.21
N LEU A 163 6.78 0.93 0.91
CA LEU A 163 7.65 2.04 0.51
C LEU A 163 8.93 2.08 1.33
N ALA A 164 8.81 1.94 2.66
CA ALA A 164 9.92 1.98 3.59
C ALA A 164 9.70 0.98 4.73
N TRP A 165 10.79 0.58 5.38
CA TRP A 165 10.75 -0.28 6.55
C TRP A 165 11.96 -0.04 7.44
N THR A 166 11.89 -0.54 8.66
CA THR A 166 13.08 -0.87 9.44
C THR A 166 12.91 -2.13 10.27
N VAL A 167 13.99 -2.87 10.47
CA VAL A 167 14.03 -4.10 11.26
C VAL A 167 14.91 -3.90 12.49
N MET A 168 14.43 -4.34 13.65
CA MET A 168 15.16 -4.29 14.92
C MET A 168 14.93 -5.56 15.72
N HIS A 169 15.82 -5.81 16.69
CA HIS A 169 15.57 -6.79 17.74
C HIS A 169 14.64 -6.19 18.81
N ARG A 170 13.75 -7.00 19.38
CA ARG A 170 12.79 -6.59 20.41
C ARG A 170 13.45 -6.14 21.71
N SER A 171 14.57 -6.78 22.08
CA SER A 171 15.30 -6.60 23.34
C SER A 171 16.68 -5.95 23.19
N ARG A 172 17.09 -5.56 21.98
CA ARG A 172 18.39 -4.92 21.73
C ARG A 172 18.22 -3.59 20.99
N PHE A 173 18.24 -2.50 21.75
CA PHE A 173 18.40 -1.16 21.21
C PHE A 173 19.85 -0.96 20.73
N THR A 174 20.03 -0.13 19.71
CA THR A 174 21.35 0.15 19.11
C THR A 174 21.68 1.63 19.25
N PRO A 175 22.95 2.06 19.15
CA PRO A 175 23.30 3.48 19.22
C PRO A 175 22.55 4.38 18.22
N ARG A 176 22.11 3.79 17.08
CA ARG A 176 21.31 4.45 16.02
C ARG A 176 19.79 4.32 16.19
N ARG A 177 19.32 3.50 17.14
CA ARG A 177 17.90 3.27 17.47
C ARG A 177 17.77 2.88 18.94
N ARG A 178 17.67 3.88 19.80
CA ARG A 178 17.57 3.78 21.27
C ARG A 178 16.17 3.40 21.75
N SER A 179 15.14 3.55 20.91
CA SER A 179 13.75 3.17 21.24
C SER A 179 12.91 2.80 20.02
N GLN A 180 11.74 2.19 20.27
CA GLN A 180 10.71 1.97 19.23
C GLN A 180 10.21 3.32 18.67
N ASN A 181 9.92 4.28 19.56
CA ASN A 181 9.47 5.63 19.21
C ASN A 181 10.43 6.34 18.23
N GLU A 182 11.73 6.28 18.50
CA GLU A 182 12.75 6.84 17.61
C GLU A 182 12.76 6.14 16.25
N ALA A 183 12.55 4.82 16.21
CA ALA A 183 12.49 4.10 14.93
C ALA A 183 11.25 4.44 14.10
N GLU A 184 10.11 4.72 14.73
CA GLU A 184 8.92 5.26 14.09
C GLU A 184 9.18 6.63 13.49
N GLU A 185 9.72 7.53 14.30
CA GLU A 185 10.02 8.92 13.94
C GLU A 185 11.06 8.99 12.81
N GLN A 186 12.13 8.21 12.88
CA GLN A 186 13.13 8.09 11.82
C GLN A 186 12.55 7.50 10.51
N LEU A 187 11.58 6.57 10.58
CA LEU A 187 10.95 6.04 9.37
C LEU A 187 9.96 7.06 8.76
N ILE A 188 9.23 7.80 9.60
CA ILE A 188 8.31 8.86 9.19
C ILE A 188 9.08 10.02 8.52
N LEU A 189 10.23 10.43 9.08
CA LEU A 189 11.09 11.44 8.48
C LEU A 189 11.69 10.97 7.15
N ARG A 190 12.16 9.71 7.08
CA ARG A 190 12.61 9.09 5.82
C ARG A 190 11.53 9.14 4.73
N LEU A 191 10.28 8.86 5.08
CA LEU A 191 9.14 8.96 4.16
C LEU A 191 8.87 10.41 3.76
N LYS A 192 8.86 11.36 4.70
CA LYS A 192 8.68 12.79 4.38
C LYS A 192 9.73 13.27 3.38
N GLU A 193 11.00 12.95 3.61
CA GLU A 193 12.11 13.31 2.73
C GLU A 193 11.98 12.63 1.34
N ALA A 194 11.58 11.36 1.30
CA ALA A 194 11.44 10.63 0.04
C ALA A 194 10.17 10.96 -0.77
N ILE A 195 9.11 11.43 -0.11
CA ILE A 195 7.84 11.84 -0.74
C ILE A 195 7.87 13.31 -1.16
N GLY A 196 8.63 14.15 -0.45
CA GLY A 196 8.68 15.60 -0.71
C GLY A 196 7.30 16.24 -0.58
N ASP A 197 6.98 17.11 -1.52
CA ASP A 197 5.72 17.88 -1.54
C ASP A 197 4.52 17.12 -2.10
N TRP A 198 4.70 15.87 -2.56
CA TRP A 198 3.59 15.08 -3.07
C TRP A 198 2.53 14.86 -1.98
N PRO A 199 1.23 15.19 -2.21
CA PRO A 199 0.22 15.12 -1.16
C PRO A 199 0.10 13.72 -0.56
N TRP A 200 0.27 13.61 0.76
CA TRP A 200 0.13 12.33 1.47
C TRP A 200 -0.49 12.46 2.86
N VAL A 201 -1.02 11.33 3.36
CA VAL A 201 -1.58 11.16 4.71
C VAL A 201 -1.02 9.89 5.33
N LEU A 202 -0.47 10.00 6.54
CA LEU A 202 -0.05 8.88 7.37
C LEU A 202 -1.27 8.25 8.08
N VAL A 203 -1.44 6.92 8.01
CA VAL A 203 -2.50 6.23 8.75
C VAL A 203 -1.94 5.11 9.62
N ALA A 204 -2.33 5.07 10.90
CA ALA A 204 -1.73 4.16 11.88
C ALA A 204 -2.71 3.74 12.98
N ASP A 205 -2.37 2.68 13.71
CA ASP A 205 -3.20 2.10 14.77
C ASP A 205 -2.98 2.77 16.15
N ARG A 206 -3.60 2.21 17.20
CA ARG A 206 -3.50 2.67 18.60
C ARG A 206 -2.10 2.62 19.20
N GLY A 207 -1.18 1.80 18.69
CA GLY A 207 0.22 1.81 19.13
C GLY A 207 0.92 3.14 18.89
N PHE A 208 0.48 3.89 17.87
CA PHE A 208 1.09 5.16 17.45
C PHE A 208 0.41 6.40 18.05
N ALA A 209 -0.66 6.25 18.83
CA ALA A 209 -1.49 7.36 19.31
C ALA A 209 -0.87 8.17 20.49
N ARG A 210 0.43 8.45 20.42
CA ARG A 210 1.20 9.19 21.42
C ARG A 210 1.05 10.71 21.22
N ALA A 211 0.73 11.44 22.28
CA ALA A 211 0.60 12.90 22.22
C ALA A 211 1.86 13.60 21.66
N ASP A 212 3.04 13.12 22.04
CA ASP A 212 4.32 13.63 21.53
C ASP A 212 4.51 13.37 20.02
N LEU A 213 4.01 12.23 19.50
CA LEU A 213 4.03 11.96 18.05
C LEU A 213 3.07 12.89 17.31
N PHE A 214 1.89 13.20 17.86
CA PHE A 214 0.97 14.18 17.26
C PHE A 214 1.58 15.57 17.14
N ALA A 215 2.25 16.06 18.21
CA ALA A 215 2.96 17.33 18.17
C ALA A 215 4.12 17.33 17.15
N LYS A 216 4.86 16.21 17.06
CA LYS A 216 5.92 16.02 16.04
C LYS A 216 5.37 16.03 14.62
N LEU A 217 4.29 15.28 14.34
CA LEU A 217 3.65 15.22 13.03
C LEU A 217 3.13 16.58 12.57
N GLN A 218 2.51 17.36 13.48
CA GLN A 218 2.07 18.74 13.22
C GLN A 218 3.26 19.64 12.87
N ARG A 219 4.32 19.64 13.69
CA ARG A 219 5.55 20.42 13.43
C ARG A 219 6.26 20.03 12.13
N TRP A 220 6.18 18.77 11.71
CA TRP A 220 6.72 18.30 10.44
C TRP A 220 5.80 18.54 9.23
N GLY A 221 4.63 19.15 9.42
CA GLY A 221 3.64 19.39 8.37
C GLY A 221 3.03 18.11 7.79
N ILE A 222 3.07 16.99 8.53
CA ILE A 222 2.57 15.69 8.06
C ILE A 222 1.08 15.58 8.40
N ARG A 223 0.26 15.31 7.39
CA ARG A 223 -1.16 14.99 7.58
C ARG A 223 -1.31 13.55 8.09
N TYR A 224 -2.16 13.31 9.08
CA TYR A 224 -2.32 11.99 9.69
C TYR A 224 -3.76 11.64 10.07
N VAL A 225 -4.09 10.35 10.11
CA VAL A 225 -5.27 9.79 10.77
C VAL A 225 -4.86 8.55 11.58
N ILE A 226 -4.82 8.67 12.90
CA ILE A 226 -4.35 7.61 13.81
C ILE A 226 -5.47 7.24 14.78
N ARG A 227 -5.78 5.95 14.92
CA ARG A 227 -6.80 5.50 15.89
C ARG A 227 -6.25 5.61 17.31
N ALA A 228 -6.98 6.22 18.23
CA ALA A 228 -6.67 6.24 19.66
C ALA A 228 -7.43 5.14 20.43
N ALA A 229 -6.92 4.80 21.61
CA ALA A 229 -7.60 3.91 22.55
C ALA A 229 -8.61 4.67 23.42
N SER A 230 -9.69 3.99 23.81
CA SER A 230 -10.81 4.56 24.62
C SER A 230 -10.38 5.03 26.01
N ASN A 231 -9.28 4.51 26.56
CA ASN A 231 -8.77 4.90 27.87
C ASN A 231 -8.02 6.26 27.89
N VAL A 232 -7.71 6.85 26.73
CA VAL A 232 -6.98 8.12 26.65
C VAL A 232 -7.86 9.28 27.13
N TRP A 233 -7.27 10.23 27.85
CA TRP A 233 -7.98 11.45 28.28
C TRP A 233 -8.12 12.46 27.13
N VAL A 234 -9.30 13.06 27.00
CA VAL A 234 -9.57 14.17 26.08
C VAL A 234 -10.39 15.27 26.76
N ARG A 235 -10.25 16.51 26.27
CA ARG A 235 -11.12 17.64 26.62
C ARG A 235 -11.64 18.31 25.34
N THR A 236 -12.96 18.40 25.23
CA THR A 236 -13.71 19.06 24.13
C THR A 236 -14.54 20.21 24.70
N LYS A 237 -15.24 20.96 23.84
CA LYS A 237 -16.31 21.88 24.30
C LYS A 237 -17.44 21.04 24.92
N GLY A 238 -17.59 21.10 26.24
CA GLY A 238 -18.63 20.39 27.00
C GLY A 238 -18.28 19.00 27.56
N PHE A 239 -17.05 18.49 27.38
CA PHE A 239 -16.63 17.20 27.96
C PHE A 239 -15.15 17.20 28.36
N SER A 240 -14.81 16.56 29.49
CA SER A 240 -13.44 16.32 29.93
C SER A 240 -13.39 14.97 30.65
N GLY A 241 -12.67 13.99 30.10
CA GLY A 241 -12.69 12.63 30.62
C GLY A 241 -11.98 11.61 29.72
N ARG A 242 -12.19 10.32 29.99
CA ARG A 242 -11.74 9.24 29.11
C ARG A 242 -12.52 9.27 27.79
N LEU A 243 -11.82 9.07 26.68
CA LEU A 243 -12.34 9.09 25.31
C LEU A 243 -13.49 8.09 25.08
N GLY A 244 -13.48 6.96 25.80
CA GLY A 244 -14.56 5.98 25.85
C GLY A 244 -15.91 6.52 26.32
N ASN A 245 -15.89 7.58 27.14
CA ASN A 245 -17.09 8.17 27.74
C ASN A 245 -17.62 9.36 26.92
N VAL A 246 -17.04 9.66 25.76
CA VAL A 246 -17.63 10.63 24.82
C VAL A 246 -18.92 10.05 24.27
N ALA A 247 -20.02 10.81 24.37
CA ALA A 247 -21.35 10.39 23.93
C ALA A 247 -21.33 9.86 22.48
N ARG A 248 -21.89 8.66 22.30
CA ARG A 248 -21.97 7.92 21.04
C ARG A 248 -23.42 7.55 20.73
N HIS A 249 -23.78 7.60 19.45
CA HIS A 249 -25.04 7.07 18.93
C HIS A 249 -24.73 6.07 17.81
N ALA A 250 -25.59 5.07 17.64
CA ALA A 250 -25.49 4.07 16.57
C ALA A 250 -25.40 4.73 15.19
N GLY A 251 -24.59 4.17 14.29
CA GLY A 251 -24.41 4.67 12.92
C GLY A 251 -23.69 6.01 12.77
N MET A 252 -23.32 6.68 13.87
CA MET A 252 -22.80 8.05 13.86
C MET A 252 -21.35 8.15 13.36
N ALA A 253 -21.07 9.21 12.59
CA ALA A 253 -19.73 9.70 12.30
C ALA A 253 -19.65 11.20 12.66
N ARG A 254 -18.99 11.55 13.77
CA ARG A 254 -18.97 12.93 14.32
C ARG A 254 -17.55 13.48 14.40
N LEU A 255 -17.38 14.72 13.94
CA LEU A 255 -16.14 15.49 14.07
C LEU A 255 -16.22 16.42 15.29
N TYR A 256 -15.19 16.35 16.13
CA TYR A 256 -14.89 17.32 17.18
C TYR A 256 -13.60 18.05 16.76
N ARG A 257 -13.66 19.39 16.70
CA ARG A 257 -12.50 20.24 16.41
C ARG A 257 -11.85 20.72 17.71
N ASP A 258 -10.56 21.05 17.62
CA ASP A 258 -9.79 21.67 18.71
C ASP A 258 -9.87 20.91 20.06
N VAL A 259 -9.76 19.58 19.99
CA VAL A 259 -9.74 18.70 21.15
C VAL A 259 -8.35 18.72 21.79
N ARG A 260 -8.28 18.93 23.11
CA ARG A 260 -7.02 18.72 23.85
C ARG A 260 -6.86 17.23 24.14
N TYR A 261 -5.80 16.63 23.59
CA TYR A 261 -5.50 15.20 23.69
C TYR A 261 -4.42 14.91 24.75
N GLN A 262 -4.68 13.88 25.56
CA GLN A 262 -3.88 13.43 26.71
C GLN A 262 -3.93 14.43 27.90
N LYS A 263 -3.95 13.90 29.12
CA LYS A 263 -4.25 14.65 30.37
C LYS A 263 -3.24 15.77 30.68
N THR A 264 -1.96 15.48 30.49
CA THR A 264 -0.81 16.29 30.95
C THR A 264 -0.26 17.21 29.85
N ARG A 265 0.07 16.67 28.66
CA ARG A 265 0.75 17.40 27.57
C ARG A 265 -0.21 18.14 26.64
N GLN A 266 -1.51 17.82 26.69
CA GLN A 266 -2.63 18.55 26.08
C GLN A 266 -2.38 19.08 24.65
N VAL A 267 -2.12 18.18 23.70
CA VAL A 267 -1.91 18.55 22.30
C VAL A 267 -3.26 18.81 21.61
N ARG A 268 -3.39 19.94 20.90
CA ARG A 268 -4.61 20.28 20.13
C ARG A 268 -4.68 19.41 18.88
N VAL A 269 -5.80 18.71 18.68
CA VAL A 269 -6.06 17.81 17.54
C VAL A 269 -7.53 17.88 17.12
N ASN A 270 -7.85 17.38 15.93
CA ASN A 270 -9.23 17.02 15.61
C ASN A 270 -9.47 15.56 15.97
N LEU A 271 -10.70 15.24 16.39
CA LEU A 271 -11.14 13.89 16.74
C LEU A 271 -12.37 13.55 15.91
N VAL A 272 -12.34 12.42 15.19
CA VAL A 272 -13.50 11.86 14.52
C VAL A 272 -13.90 10.57 15.22
N LEU A 273 -15.11 10.55 15.79
CA LEU A 273 -15.73 9.34 16.35
C LEU A 273 -16.57 8.69 15.26
N VAL A 274 -16.30 7.41 14.96
CA VAL A 274 -17.08 6.60 14.02
C VAL A 274 -17.57 5.35 14.72
N HIS A 275 -18.89 5.13 14.76
CA HIS A 275 -19.46 3.86 15.20
C HIS A 275 -20.37 3.30 14.08
N ARG A 276 -19.89 2.25 13.42
CA ARG A 276 -20.69 1.47 12.44
C ARG A 276 -21.00 0.12 13.06
N GLU A 277 -22.25 -0.08 13.47
CA GLU A 277 -22.71 -1.39 13.93
C GLU A 277 -22.65 -2.41 12.78
N PRO A 278 -22.40 -3.71 13.05
CA PRO A 278 -22.30 -4.36 14.36
C PRO A 278 -20.88 -4.32 14.98
N ALA A 279 -20.00 -3.37 14.62
CA ALA A 279 -18.67 -3.31 15.24
C ALA A 279 -18.77 -3.04 16.76
N PRO A 280 -18.09 -3.84 17.61
CA PRO A 280 -18.24 -3.78 19.07
C PRO A 280 -17.61 -2.52 19.68
N GLU A 281 -16.53 -2.02 19.07
CA GLU A 281 -15.88 -0.77 19.47
C GLU A 281 -15.99 0.28 18.35
N PRO A 282 -16.24 1.56 18.69
CA PRO A 282 -16.06 2.65 17.75
C PRO A 282 -14.58 2.88 17.41
N TRP A 283 -14.36 3.57 16.30
CA TRP A 283 -13.07 4.16 15.95
C TRP A 283 -13.01 5.60 16.45
N TYR A 284 -12.06 5.86 17.35
CA TYR A 284 -11.68 7.21 17.73
C TYR A 284 -10.47 7.62 16.89
N LEU A 285 -10.67 8.44 15.87
CA LEU A 285 -9.66 8.80 14.88
C LEU A 285 -9.11 10.20 15.18
N VAL A 286 -7.86 10.27 15.62
CA VAL A 286 -7.16 11.54 15.88
C VAL A 286 -6.48 11.99 14.60
N THR A 287 -6.66 13.26 14.24
CA THR A 287 -6.31 13.76 12.90
C THR A 287 -5.99 15.26 12.89
N ASN A 288 -5.19 15.68 11.92
CA ASN A 288 -5.06 17.08 11.47
C ASN A 288 -5.52 17.26 10.00
N VAL A 289 -6.17 16.24 9.42
CA VAL A 289 -6.79 16.31 8.09
C VAL A 289 -8.09 17.11 8.17
N GLU A 290 -8.25 18.05 7.24
CA GLU A 290 -9.45 18.86 7.07
C GLU A 290 -10.57 18.13 6.32
N GLY A 291 -11.80 18.64 6.47
CA GLY A 291 -12.99 18.11 5.82
C GLY A 291 -13.93 17.37 6.78
N THR A 292 -14.69 16.41 6.24
CA THR A 292 -15.79 15.73 6.94
C THR A 292 -15.34 14.47 7.69
N ALA A 293 -16.12 14.05 8.69
CA ALA A 293 -15.94 12.77 9.37
C ALA A 293 -15.87 11.58 8.38
N ARG A 294 -16.70 11.60 7.32
CA ARG A 294 -16.73 10.58 6.26
C ARG A 294 -15.41 10.51 5.46
N ARG A 295 -14.74 11.65 5.22
CA ARG A 295 -13.42 11.71 4.56
C ARG A 295 -12.36 11.05 5.44
N VAL A 296 -12.32 11.38 6.73
CA VAL A 296 -11.39 10.80 7.71
C VAL A 296 -11.63 9.29 7.89
N GLU A 297 -12.90 8.87 7.93
CA GLU A 297 -13.31 7.46 7.96
C GLU A 297 -12.78 6.70 6.73
N LYS A 298 -13.01 7.21 5.51
CA LYS A 298 -12.48 6.62 4.26
C LYS A 298 -10.95 6.46 4.31
N LEU A 299 -10.22 7.51 4.68
CA LEU A 299 -8.76 7.49 4.79
C LEU A 299 -8.27 6.41 5.76
N TYR A 300 -8.95 6.26 6.91
CA TYR A 300 -8.57 5.26 7.91
C TYR A 300 -8.87 3.81 7.46
N ARG A 301 -9.98 3.55 6.76
CA ARG A 301 -10.30 2.20 6.24
C ARG A 301 -9.16 1.61 5.41
N ARG A 302 -8.51 2.44 4.58
CA ARG A 302 -7.38 2.05 3.72
C ARG A 302 -6.19 1.48 4.51
N ARG A 303 -6.04 1.80 5.82
CA ARG A 303 -5.00 1.19 6.69
C ARG A 303 -5.06 -0.33 6.66
N MET A 304 -6.24 -0.95 6.62
CA MET A 304 -6.39 -2.42 6.66
C MET A 304 -5.59 -3.15 5.58
N TRP A 305 -5.32 -2.52 4.44
CA TRP A 305 -4.57 -3.12 3.34
C TRP A 305 -3.08 -3.36 3.68
N ILE A 306 -2.53 -2.75 4.75
CA ILE A 306 -1.17 -3.08 5.21
C ILE A 306 -1.10 -4.46 5.85
N GLU A 307 -2.14 -4.88 6.58
CA GLU A 307 -2.18 -6.22 7.20
C GLU A 307 -2.20 -7.31 6.12
N GLU A 308 -2.90 -7.05 5.01
CA GLU A 308 -2.89 -7.92 3.84
C GLU A 308 -1.53 -7.96 3.15
N CYS A 309 -0.86 -6.80 3.01
CA CYS A 309 0.50 -6.68 2.48
C CYS A 309 1.52 -7.45 3.35
N LEU A 310 1.42 -7.32 4.68
CA LEU A 310 2.25 -8.06 5.63
C LEU A 310 1.95 -9.57 5.60
N ARG A 311 0.69 -9.97 5.40
CA ARG A 311 0.27 -11.37 5.21
C ARG A 311 0.83 -11.96 3.91
N ASP A 312 0.79 -11.20 2.81
CA ASP A 312 1.38 -11.55 1.52
C ASP A 312 2.92 -11.69 1.63
N ALA A 313 3.59 -10.76 2.30
CA ALA A 313 5.04 -10.84 2.56
C ALA A 313 5.39 -12.07 3.42
N LYS A 314 4.70 -12.29 4.54
CA LYS A 314 4.96 -13.40 5.47
C LYS A 314 4.68 -14.77 4.86
N SER A 315 3.48 -14.96 4.31
CA SER A 315 2.98 -16.26 3.85
C SER A 315 3.19 -16.48 2.35
N GLY A 316 2.93 -15.46 1.54
CA GLY A 316 3.08 -15.52 0.08
C GLY A 316 4.53 -15.43 -0.40
N MET A 317 5.39 -14.69 0.32
CA MET A 317 6.82 -14.54 0.00
C MET A 317 7.77 -15.17 1.03
N GLY A 318 7.25 -15.78 2.09
CA GLY A 318 8.04 -16.51 3.07
C GLY A 318 8.88 -15.64 4.01
N LEU A 319 8.59 -14.33 4.16
CA LEU A 319 9.28 -13.45 5.10
C LEU A 319 9.22 -13.96 6.55
N GLY A 320 8.11 -14.61 6.93
CA GLY A 320 7.97 -15.24 8.25
C GLY A 320 8.86 -16.47 8.48
N LYS A 321 9.60 -16.92 7.46
CA LYS A 321 10.59 -18.01 7.51
C LYS A 321 11.96 -17.56 6.99
N LEU A 322 12.21 -16.24 6.91
CA LEU A 322 13.48 -15.68 6.43
C LEU A 322 14.49 -15.61 7.59
N TRP A 323 15.45 -16.54 7.59
CA TRP A 323 16.58 -16.49 8.50
C TRP A 323 17.78 -15.79 7.88
N LEU A 324 18.26 -14.74 8.54
CA LEU A 324 19.53 -14.06 8.28
C LEU A 324 20.11 -13.58 9.62
N ALA A 325 21.44 -13.65 9.78
CA ALA A 325 22.08 -13.30 11.05
C ALA A 325 22.02 -11.80 11.42
N ARG A 326 21.91 -10.89 10.45
CA ARG A 326 22.00 -9.43 10.64
C ARG A 326 20.76 -8.71 10.11
N VAL A 327 20.22 -7.74 10.86
CA VAL A 327 18.97 -7.04 10.49
C VAL A 327 19.12 -6.17 9.25
N GLU A 328 20.29 -5.57 9.02
CA GLU A 328 20.61 -4.73 7.85
C GLU A 328 20.60 -5.57 6.56
N ARG A 329 20.94 -6.88 6.66
CA ARG A 329 20.82 -7.81 5.53
C ARG A 329 19.37 -8.11 5.19
N ILE A 330 18.48 -8.17 6.18
CA ILE A 330 17.03 -8.28 5.97
C ILE A 330 16.52 -6.99 5.32
N GLU A 331 16.86 -5.81 5.88
CA GLU A 331 16.45 -4.51 5.33
C GLU A 331 16.84 -4.33 3.86
N ARG A 332 18.03 -4.80 3.43
CA ARG A 332 18.43 -4.76 2.02
C ARG A 332 17.69 -5.78 1.15
N LEU A 333 17.41 -6.99 1.63
CA LEU A 333 16.59 -7.96 0.86
C LEU A 333 15.13 -7.52 0.70
N LEU A 334 14.59 -6.77 1.68
CA LEU A 334 13.24 -6.20 1.58
C LEU A 334 13.10 -5.21 0.41
N ILE A 335 14.19 -4.63 -0.12
CA ILE A 335 14.17 -3.84 -1.38
C ILE A 335 13.71 -4.73 -2.55
N VAL A 336 14.22 -5.96 -2.64
CA VAL A 336 13.84 -6.93 -3.68
C VAL A 336 12.38 -7.34 -3.51
N MET A 337 11.94 -7.54 -2.26
CA MET A 337 10.55 -7.84 -1.93
C MET A 337 9.61 -6.72 -2.39
N ALA A 338 9.87 -5.48 -1.97
CA ALA A 338 9.06 -4.31 -2.30
C ALA A 338 8.91 -4.10 -3.81
N VAL A 339 10.02 -4.24 -4.57
CA VAL A 339 10.00 -4.19 -6.04
C VAL A 339 9.10 -5.28 -6.63
N VAL A 340 9.19 -6.52 -6.16
CA VAL A 340 8.37 -7.64 -6.70
C VAL A 340 6.91 -7.53 -6.29
N MET A 341 6.60 -7.08 -5.08
CA MET A 341 5.23 -6.80 -4.64
C MET A 341 4.60 -5.68 -5.48
N MET A 342 5.37 -4.64 -5.79
CA MET A 342 4.91 -3.57 -6.68
C MET A 342 4.71 -4.04 -8.11
N LEU A 343 5.63 -4.85 -8.68
CA LEU A 343 5.42 -5.48 -9.99
C LEU A 343 4.10 -6.27 -10.01
N ALA A 344 3.86 -7.12 -9.01
CA ALA A 344 2.65 -7.93 -8.93
C ALA A 344 1.38 -7.07 -8.85
N VAL A 345 1.35 -6.05 -7.98
CA VAL A 345 0.19 -5.15 -7.84
C VAL A 345 -0.07 -4.38 -9.13
N VAL A 346 0.94 -3.79 -9.77
CA VAL A 346 0.75 -3.01 -11.01
C VAL A 346 0.31 -3.91 -12.17
N VAL A 347 0.88 -5.11 -12.31
CA VAL A 347 0.46 -6.08 -13.35
C VAL A 347 -1.00 -6.51 -13.16
N ALA A 348 -1.38 -6.89 -11.93
CA ALA A 348 -2.73 -7.35 -11.64
C ALA A 348 -3.79 -6.25 -11.85
N LEU A 349 -3.47 -5.00 -11.50
CA LEU A 349 -4.38 -3.88 -11.67
C LEU A 349 -4.46 -3.40 -13.13
N SER A 350 -3.36 -3.40 -13.89
CA SER A 350 -3.39 -3.14 -15.35
C SER A 350 -4.28 -4.15 -16.05
N TRP A 351 -4.09 -5.45 -15.76
CA TRP A 351 -4.93 -6.52 -16.30
C TRP A 351 -6.42 -6.30 -16.00
N ARG A 352 -6.76 -5.99 -14.74
CA ARG A 352 -8.14 -5.74 -14.33
C ARG A 352 -8.75 -4.50 -14.99
N ALA A 353 -7.97 -3.45 -15.23
CA ALA A 353 -8.45 -2.26 -15.94
C ALA A 353 -8.77 -2.58 -17.41
N GLU A 354 -7.89 -3.33 -18.09
CA GLU A 354 -8.07 -3.74 -19.48
C GLU A 354 -9.23 -4.75 -19.68
N HIS A 355 -9.47 -5.64 -18.72
CA HIS A 355 -10.40 -6.78 -18.85
C HIS A 355 -11.67 -6.66 -17.99
N GLY A 356 -12.02 -5.44 -17.53
CA GLY A 356 -13.25 -5.20 -16.76
C GLY A 356 -13.33 -5.99 -15.45
N GLY A 357 -12.20 -6.17 -14.77
CA GLY A 357 -12.11 -6.94 -13.52
C GLY A 357 -12.18 -8.47 -13.67
N LYS A 358 -12.36 -9.00 -14.89
CA LYS A 358 -12.42 -10.46 -15.13
C LYS A 358 -11.13 -11.14 -14.66
N ASP A 359 -11.31 -12.21 -13.89
CA ASP A 359 -10.21 -13.09 -13.54
C ASP A 359 -9.71 -13.82 -14.80
N PRO A 360 -8.39 -13.88 -15.07
CA PRO A 360 -7.81 -14.55 -16.24
C PRO A 360 -7.87 -16.09 -16.17
N GLN A 361 -9.02 -16.64 -15.76
CA GLN A 361 -9.25 -18.07 -15.52
C GLN A 361 -8.28 -18.71 -14.50
N LEU A 362 -7.72 -17.89 -13.61
CA LEU A 362 -6.88 -18.33 -12.49
C LEU A 362 -7.69 -18.59 -11.22
N SER A 363 -8.98 -18.26 -11.23
CA SER A 363 -9.99 -18.70 -10.26
C SER A 363 -11.09 -19.56 -10.88
N THR A 364 -11.68 -20.41 -10.04
CA THR A 364 -12.79 -21.29 -10.42
C THR A 364 -14.11 -20.51 -10.54
N LYS A 365 -14.84 -20.68 -11.65
CA LYS A 365 -16.14 -20.02 -11.90
C LYS A 365 -17.14 -20.12 -10.72
N ARG A 366 -17.14 -21.24 -9.97
CA ARG A 366 -18.04 -21.47 -8.81
C ARG A 366 -17.80 -20.60 -7.56
N ARG A 367 -16.65 -19.92 -7.42
CA ARG A 367 -16.32 -19.12 -6.22
C ARG A 367 -15.96 -17.66 -6.52
N GLY A 368 -16.09 -17.21 -7.77
CA GLY A 368 -15.61 -15.89 -8.20
C GLY A 368 -14.09 -15.75 -8.05
N GLY A 369 -13.60 -14.50 -8.00
CA GLY A 369 -12.17 -14.18 -7.94
C GLY A 369 -11.47 -14.64 -6.66
N SER A 370 -10.98 -15.88 -6.65
CA SER A 370 -10.38 -16.54 -5.48
C SER A 370 -8.95 -16.11 -5.14
N LEU A 371 -8.33 -15.24 -5.95
CA LEU A 371 -6.96 -14.76 -5.75
C LEU A 371 -6.94 -13.28 -5.36
N SER A 372 -6.15 -12.95 -4.33
CA SER A 372 -5.83 -11.55 -4.01
C SER A 372 -5.07 -10.89 -5.16
N ILE A 373 -5.17 -9.57 -5.30
CA ILE A 373 -4.47 -8.79 -6.35
C ILE A 373 -2.97 -9.12 -6.41
N PHE A 374 -2.31 -9.27 -5.25
CA PHE A 374 -0.90 -9.70 -5.20
C PHE A 374 -0.71 -11.12 -5.76
N ARG A 375 -1.52 -12.10 -5.34
CA ARG A 375 -1.43 -13.49 -5.84
C ARG A 375 -1.71 -13.56 -7.34
N LEU A 376 -2.72 -12.84 -7.81
CA LEU A 376 -3.08 -12.70 -9.22
C LEU A 376 -1.89 -12.19 -10.04
N GLY A 377 -1.26 -11.10 -9.59
CA GLY A 377 -0.08 -10.53 -10.27
C GLY A 377 1.13 -11.45 -10.25
N MET A 378 1.42 -12.12 -9.13
CA MET A 378 2.51 -13.11 -9.05
C MET A 378 2.25 -14.32 -9.95
N GLU A 379 1.01 -14.77 -10.06
CA GLU A 379 0.62 -15.89 -10.92
C GLU A 379 0.68 -15.53 -12.41
N TRP A 380 0.21 -14.33 -12.77
CA TRP A 380 0.37 -13.76 -14.09
C TRP A 380 1.85 -13.66 -14.49
N ILE A 381 2.68 -13.09 -13.62
CA ILE A 381 4.13 -13.00 -13.83
C ILE A 381 4.78 -14.38 -13.94
N ARG A 382 4.25 -15.41 -13.26
CA ARG A 382 4.73 -16.79 -13.43
C ARG A 382 4.45 -17.29 -14.85
N GLN A 383 3.18 -17.27 -15.27
CA GLN A 383 2.70 -17.90 -16.50
C GLN A 383 3.08 -17.10 -17.77
N HIS A 384 2.72 -15.82 -17.81
CA HIS A 384 2.84 -14.97 -19.00
C HIS A 384 4.08 -14.05 -18.95
N GLY A 385 4.71 -13.92 -17.78
CA GLY A 385 5.77 -12.94 -17.56
C GLY A 385 5.22 -11.54 -17.34
N LEU A 386 6.02 -10.53 -17.67
CA LEU A 386 5.59 -9.14 -17.57
C LEU A 386 4.97 -8.70 -18.91
N PRO A 387 3.81 -8.02 -18.89
CA PRO A 387 3.15 -7.59 -20.11
C PRO A 387 3.95 -6.50 -20.84
N PRO A 388 3.91 -6.45 -22.19
CA PRO A 388 4.22 -5.25 -22.96
C PRO A 388 3.72 -3.97 -22.29
N GLY A 389 4.48 -2.87 -22.42
CA GLY A 389 4.08 -1.58 -21.87
C GLY A 389 4.13 -1.42 -20.34
N ILE A 390 4.37 -2.46 -19.52
CA ILE A 390 4.29 -2.38 -18.03
C ILE A 390 5.10 -1.23 -17.39
N ALA A 391 6.20 -0.79 -18.02
CA ALA A 391 7.02 0.33 -17.56
C ALA A 391 6.37 1.72 -17.80
N GLN A 392 5.29 1.80 -18.56
CA GLN A 392 4.54 3.00 -18.94
C GLN A 392 3.15 3.05 -18.30
N VAL A 393 2.68 1.97 -17.67
CA VAL A 393 1.34 1.85 -17.07
C VAL A 393 1.07 2.98 -16.07
N ARG A 394 -0.11 3.58 -16.23
CA ARG A 394 -0.79 4.41 -15.23
C ARG A 394 -1.96 3.58 -14.69
N LEU A 395 -2.17 3.60 -13.39
CA LEU A 395 -3.35 2.99 -12.78
C LEU A 395 -4.52 3.98 -12.79
N PRO A 396 -5.77 3.48 -12.91
CA PRO A 396 -6.95 4.32 -12.71
C PRO A 396 -6.97 4.89 -11.28
N PRO A 397 -7.70 5.99 -11.04
CA PRO A 397 -7.93 6.48 -9.69
C PRO A 397 -8.63 5.41 -8.84
N THR A 398 -8.30 5.36 -7.56
CA THR A 398 -8.93 4.47 -6.59
C THR A 398 -10.40 4.88 -6.46
N PRO A 399 -11.39 3.98 -6.65
CA PRO A 399 -12.81 4.36 -6.67
C PRO A 399 -13.29 5.11 -5.42
N GLU A 400 -12.67 4.86 -4.27
CA GLU A 400 -12.97 5.55 -3.01
C GLU A 400 -12.59 7.04 -3.00
N ASN A 401 -11.71 7.50 -3.90
CA ASN A 401 -11.27 8.90 -4.02
C ASN A 401 -12.17 9.73 -4.94
N VAL A 402 -13.16 9.13 -5.61
CA VAL A 402 -14.21 9.84 -6.36
C VAL A 402 -15.28 10.34 -5.38
N LEU A 403 -14.94 11.36 -4.57
CA LEU A 403 -15.84 12.26 -3.83
C LEU A 403 -15.10 13.56 -3.44
#